data_AF-A0A1Y3B8Q7-F1
#
_entry.id   AF-A0A1Y3B8Q7-F1
#
_cell.length_a   1.000
_cell.length_b   1.000
_cell.length_c   1.000
_cell.angle_alpha   90.00
_cell.angle_beta   90.00
_cell.angle_gamma   90.00
#
_symmetry.space_group_name_H-M   'P 1'
#
loop_
_entity.id
_entity.type
_entity.pdbx_description
1 polymer ?
#
loop_
_entity_poly.entity_id
_entity_poly.type
_entity_poly.pdbx_seq_one_letter_code
_entity_poly.pdbx_strand_id
1 'polypeptide(L)'
;MNSDEVLIDLLRLTFALQDMAISRNFNLSDSHRCHIHSIVAGFLHLFSHLKAIPAICTHVEQVIKTRVDKAKYLLPEYCHLANNYNYGELFIHDKENGNKSKENSPSRQNSADNLVDDELLFNKQVISEALQTTGHDTLALNTPFQSNCDGMKFFLFKSNLN
;
A
#
# COMPACT_ATOMS: atom_id res chain seq x y z
N MET A 1 -17.81 -21.42 0.69
CA MET A 1 -16.66 -20.52 0.86
C MET A 1 -16.67 -20.07 2.31
N ASN A 2 -15.58 -20.30 3.04
CA ASN A 2 -15.48 -19.86 4.43
C ASN A 2 -15.31 -18.34 4.46
N SER A 3 -16.04 -17.62 5.32
CA SER A 3 -15.95 -16.15 5.41
C SER A 3 -14.54 -15.69 5.77
N ASP A 4 -13.80 -16.47 6.55
CA ASP A 4 -12.43 -16.13 6.93
C ASP A 4 -11.46 -16.25 5.75
N GLU A 5 -11.64 -17.23 4.87
CA GLU A 5 -10.83 -17.36 3.64
C GLU A 5 -11.00 -16.14 2.74
N VAL A 6 -12.25 -15.69 2.54
CA VAL A 6 -12.54 -14.48 1.75
C VAL A 6 -11.91 -13.24 2.36
N LEU A 7 -11.92 -13.11 3.69
CA LEU A 7 -11.28 -12.00 4.38
C LEU A 7 -9.75 -12.03 4.23
N ILE A 8 -9.14 -13.22 4.27
CA ILE A 8 -7.70 -13.37 4.01
C ILE A 8 -7.37 -13.01 2.55
N ASP A 9 -8.21 -13.40 1.59
CA ASP A 9 -8.02 -13.01 0.19
C ASP A 9 -8.17 -11.50 -0.03
N LEU A 10 -9.12 -10.85 0.64
CA LEU A 10 -9.25 -9.39 0.62
C LEU A 10 -8.05 -8.69 1.26
N LEU A 11 -7.48 -9.24 2.34
CA LEU A 11 -6.24 -8.74 2.92
C LEU A 11 -5.06 -8.90 1.95
N ARG A 12 -4.93 -10.05 1.27
CA ARG A 12 -3.89 -10.27 0.25
C ARG A 12 -4.01 -9.25 -0.88
N LEU A 13 -5.22 -9.03 -1.38
CA LEU A 13 -5.49 -8.01 -2.40
C LEU A 13 -5.12 -6.61 -1.90
N THR A 14 -5.49 -6.29 -0.66
CA THR A 14 -5.19 -4.99 -0.04
C THR A 14 -3.69 -4.72 0.04
N PHE A 15 -2.90 -5.70 0.47
CA PHE A 15 -1.44 -5.53 0.51
C PHE A 15 -0.83 -5.48 -0.90
N ALA A 16 -1.35 -6.26 -1.85
CA ALA A 16 -0.93 -6.16 -3.25
C ALA A 16 -1.21 -4.77 -3.85
N LEU A 17 -2.35 -4.14 -3.48
CA LEU A 17 -2.67 -2.76 -3.87
C LEU A 17 -1.69 -1.76 -3.24
N GLN A 18 -1.35 -1.93 -1.95
CA GLN A 18 -0.34 -1.08 -1.31
C GLN A 18 1.03 -1.21 -1.99
N ASP A 19 1.47 -2.45 -2.27
CA ASP A 19 2.75 -2.73 -2.94
C ASP A 19 2.80 -2.11 -4.35
N MET A 20 1.68 -2.18 -5.09
CA MET A 20 1.54 -1.52 -6.40
C MET A 20 1.65 0.01 -6.29
N ALA A 21 1.02 0.61 -5.27
CA ALA A 21 0.99 2.05 -5.06
C ALA A 21 2.35 2.64 -4.62
N ILE A 22 3.20 1.85 -3.95
CA ILE A 22 4.55 2.28 -3.58
C ILE A 22 5.59 1.98 -4.67
N SER A 23 5.32 1.01 -5.54
CA SER A 23 6.27 0.59 -6.58
C SER A 23 6.33 1.56 -7.74
N ARG A 24 7.56 1.96 -8.09
CA ARG A 24 7.86 2.78 -9.28
C ARG A 24 7.63 2.03 -10.61
N ASN A 25 7.56 0.71 -10.57
CA ASN A 25 7.42 -0.12 -11.78
C ASN A 25 6.06 0.01 -12.47
N PHE A 26 5.06 0.53 -11.75
CA PHE A 26 3.75 0.82 -12.32
C PHE A 26 3.67 2.27 -12.78
N ASN A 27 3.21 2.49 -14.01
CA ASN A 27 2.95 3.81 -14.58
C ASN A 27 1.67 4.43 -13.99
N LEU A 28 1.64 4.65 -12.67
CA LEU A 28 0.55 5.29 -11.94
C LEU A 28 0.90 6.75 -11.66
N SER A 29 -0.06 7.65 -11.88
CA SER A 29 0.05 9.03 -11.41
C SER A 29 0.00 9.07 -9.88
N ASP A 30 0.54 10.14 -9.29
CA ASP A 30 0.53 10.35 -7.85
C ASP A 30 -0.89 10.38 -7.28
N SER A 31 -1.82 10.97 -8.02
CA SER A 31 -3.24 10.95 -7.69
C SER A 31 -3.77 9.52 -7.63
N HIS A 32 -3.49 8.67 -8.63
CA HIS A 32 -3.93 7.26 -8.58
C HIS A 32 -3.34 6.51 -7.39
N ARG A 33 -2.05 6.74 -7.07
CA ARG A 33 -1.40 6.14 -5.90
C ARG A 33 -2.10 6.55 -4.60
N CYS A 34 -2.48 7.82 -4.46
CA CYS A 34 -3.21 8.31 -3.28
C CYS A 34 -4.60 7.68 -3.15
N HIS A 35 -5.33 7.56 -4.26
CA HIS A 35 -6.62 6.89 -4.27
C HIS A 35 -6.49 5.42 -3.86
N ILE A 36 -5.46 4.71 -4.33
CA ILE A 36 -5.20 3.34 -3.91
C ILE A 36 -4.89 3.28 -2.41
N HIS A 37 -4.01 4.15 -1.89
CA HIS A 37 -3.73 4.21 -0.44
C HIS A 37 -4.97 4.54 0.40
N SER A 38 -5.88 5.35 -0.14
CA SER A 38 -7.17 5.68 0.50
C SER A 38 -8.07 4.45 0.57
N ILE A 39 -8.16 3.67 -0.51
CA ILE A 39 -8.90 2.39 -0.51
C ILE A 39 -8.31 1.43 0.53
N VAL A 40 -6.98 1.29 0.56
CA VAL A 40 -6.27 0.45 1.53
C VAL A 40 -6.58 0.88 2.97
N ALA A 41 -6.52 2.18 3.27
CA ALA A 41 -6.86 2.70 4.59
C ALA A 41 -8.31 2.43 4.97
N GLY A 42 -9.26 2.71 4.07
CA GLY A 42 -10.67 2.46 4.31
C GLY A 42 -10.97 0.99 4.61
N PHE A 43 -10.39 0.07 3.83
CA PHE A 43 -10.57 -1.35 4.07
C PHE A 43 -9.94 -1.81 5.39
N LEU A 44 -8.70 -1.43 5.69
CA LEU A 44 -8.03 -1.87 6.93
C LEU A 44 -8.66 -1.27 8.20
N HIS A 45 -9.17 -0.04 8.11
CA HIS A 45 -9.96 0.57 9.17
C HIS A 45 -11.29 -0.16 9.40
N LEU A 46 -11.99 -0.56 8.34
CA LEU A 46 -13.17 -1.43 8.47
C LEU A 46 -12.80 -2.81 9.04
N PHE A 47 -11.72 -3.41 8.53
CA PHE A 47 -11.25 -4.73 8.94
C PHE A 47 -10.89 -4.79 10.42
N SER A 48 -10.22 -3.77 10.96
CA SER A 48 -9.86 -3.70 12.38
C SER A 48 -11.11 -3.74 13.26
N HIS A 49 -12.17 -3.03 12.89
CA HIS A 49 -13.44 -3.01 13.60
C HIS A 49 -14.19 -4.35 13.46
N LEU A 50 -14.13 -5.00 12.29
CA LEU A 50 -14.79 -6.29 12.07
C LEU A 50 -14.18 -7.43 12.88
N LYS A 51 -12.84 -7.49 12.96
CA LYS A 51 -12.15 -8.54 13.71
C LYS A 51 -11.96 -8.20 15.18
N ALA A 52 -11.98 -6.92 15.54
CA ALA A 52 -11.80 -6.42 16.90
C ALA A 52 -10.55 -6.99 17.62
N ILE A 53 -9.50 -7.30 16.85
CA ILE A 53 -8.22 -7.81 17.38
C ILE A 53 -7.40 -6.61 17.88
N PRO A 54 -7.08 -6.50 19.19
CA PRO A 54 -6.49 -5.29 19.76
C PRO A 54 -5.19 -4.83 19.10
N ALA A 55 -4.32 -5.76 18.73
CA ALA A 55 -3.07 -5.46 18.03
C ALA A 55 -3.30 -4.85 16.64
N ILE A 56 -4.31 -5.34 15.91
CA ILE A 56 -4.70 -4.81 14.60
C ILE A 56 -5.29 -3.41 14.75
N CYS A 57 -6.23 -3.22 15.68
CA CYS A 57 -6.81 -1.90 15.95
C CYS A 57 -5.73 -0.88 16.29
N THR A 58 -4.81 -1.24 17.19
CA THR A 58 -3.70 -0.35 17.59
C THR A 58 -2.83 0.05 16.40
N HIS A 59 -2.42 -0.92 15.59
CA HIS A 59 -1.59 -0.67 14.42
C HIS A 59 -2.31 0.20 13.38
N VAL A 60 -3.57 -0.10 13.09
CA VAL A 60 -4.35 0.66 12.10
C VAL A 60 -4.57 2.10 12.55
N GLU A 61 -4.93 2.33 13.81
CA GLU A 61 -5.10 3.66 14.38
C GLU A 61 -3.79 4.47 14.38
N GLN A 62 -2.66 3.81 14.67
CA GLN A 62 -1.34 4.45 14.60
C GLN A 62 -1.03 4.97 13.19
N VAL A 63 -1.24 4.14 12.16
CA VAL A 63 -1.00 4.53 10.77
C VAL A 63 -1.98 5.64 10.34
N ILE A 64 -3.26 5.54 10.72
CA ILE A 64 -4.26 6.59 10.41
C ILE A 64 -3.85 7.91 11.03
N LYS A 65 -3.48 7.93 12.31
CA LYS A 65 -3.04 9.15 13.00
C LYS A 65 -1.80 9.77 12.34
N THR A 66 -0.80 8.96 12.01
CA THR A 66 0.39 9.43 11.29
C THR A 66 0.03 10.01 9.92
N ARG A 67 -0.91 9.40 9.19
CA ARG A 67 -1.42 9.94 7.92
C ARG A 67 -2.19 11.25 8.11
N VAL A 68 -3.00 11.40 9.15
CA VAL A 68 -3.68 12.68 9.45
C VAL A 68 -2.66 13.82 9.58
N ASP A 69 -1.56 13.56 10.31
CA ASP A 69 -0.54 14.57 10.59
C ASP A 69 0.35 14.89 9.39
N LYS A 70 0.76 13.87 8.62
CA LYS A 70 1.80 14.00 7.59
C LYS A 70 1.30 13.89 6.15
N ALA A 71 0.20 13.17 5.91
CA ALA A 71 -0.20 12.76 4.56
C ALA A 71 -1.72 12.50 4.45
N LYS A 72 -2.54 13.47 4.86
CA LYS A 72 -4.00 13.28 4.99
C LYS A 72 -4.69 12.80 3.71
N TYR A 73 -4.16 13.18 2.55
CA TYR A 73 -4.62 12.78 1.22
C TYR A 73 -4.53 11.26 0.93
N LEU A 74 -3.85 10.49 1.78
CA LEU A 74 -3.82 9.01 1.73
C LEU A 74 -5.00 8.37 2.49
N LEU A 75 -5.91 9.16 3.05
CA LEU A 75 -7.08 8.71 3.79
C LEU A 75 -8.36 8.94 2.97
N PRO A 76 -9.38 8.07 3.10
CA PRO A 76 -10.66 8.17 2.38
C PRO A 76 -11.31 9.56 2.46
N GLU A 77 -11.28 10.19 3.63
CA GLU A 77 -11.95 11.46 3.91
C GLU A 77 -11.35 12.64 3.14
N TYR A 78 -10.08 12.52 2.73
CA TYR A 78 -9.32 13.59 2.10
C TYR A 78 -8.75 13.21 0.74
N CYS A 79 -9.13 12.06 0.18
CA CYS A 79 -8.61 11.56 -1.09
C CYS A 79 -8.84 12.53 -2.26
N HIS A 80 -9.92 13.32 -2.21
CA HIS A 80 -10.22 14.39 -3.16
C HIS A 80 -9.14 15.48 -3.23
N LEU A 81 -8.31 15.63 -2.19
CA LEU A 81 -7.19 16.56 -2.17
C LEU A 81 -6.00 16.06 -3.00
N ALA A 82 -5.95 14.79 -3.39
CA ALA A 82 -4.81 14.20 -4.10
C ALA A 82 -4.48 14.91 -5.43
N ASN A 83 -5.48 15.48 -6.10
CA ASN A 83 -5.29 16.23 -7.34
C ASN A 83 -4.69 17.63 -7.13
N ASN A 84 -4.72 18.14 -5.90
CA ASN A 84 -4.27 19.50 -5.56
C ASN A 84 -2.79 19.55 -5.17
N TYR A 85 -2.13 18.41 -4.99
CA TYR A 85 -0.70 18.36 -4.67
C TYR A 85 0.12 18.33 -5.96
N ASN A 86 1.18 19.14 -5.98
CA ASN A 86 2.11 19.19 -7.09
C ASN A 86 2.92 17.87 -7.12
N TYR A 87 3.16 17.33 -8.32
CA TYR A 87 3.81 16.04 -8.63
C TYR A 87 5.23 15.81 -8.04
N GLY A 88 5.69 16.63 -7.09
CA GLY A 88 7.04 16.58 -6.53
C GLY A 88 7.10 16.55 -5.00
N GLU A 89 6.00 16.73 -4.27
CA GLU A 89 6.00 16.73 -2.79
C GLU A 89 5.48 15.42 -2.17
N LEU A 90 4.72 14.63 -2.94
CA LEU A 90 3.88 13.56 -2.41
C LEU A 90 4.62 12.24 -2.22
N PHE A 91 5.62 12.02 -3.08
CA PHE A 91 6.38 10.80 -3.14
C PHE A 91 7.88 11.13 -3.20
N ILE A 92 8.72 10.21 -2.72
CA ILE A 92 10.17 10.32 -2.85
C ILE A 92 10.50 10.22 -4.34
N HIS A 93 10.63 11.36 -5.01
CA HIS A 93 11.21 11.45 -6.35
C HIS A 93 12.72 11.60 -6.20
N ASP A 94 13.47 10.95 -7.08
CA ASP A 94 14.90 11.20 -7.17
C ASP A 94 15.06 12.65 -7.62
N LYS A 95 15.40 13.54 -6.69
CA LYS A 95 15.96 14.83 -7.07
C LYS A 95 17.26 14.51 -7.79
N GLU A 96 17.26 14.55 -9.11
CA GLU A 96 18.48 14.82 -9.87
C GLU A 96 18.97 16.23 -9.48
N ASN A 97 19.58 16.32 -8.32
CA ASN A 97 20.17 17.55 -7.81
C ASN A 97 21.55 17.70 -8.44
N GLY A 98 21.62 18.56 -9.45
CA GLY A 98 22.79 19.40 -9.63
C GLY A 98 22.98 20.29 -8.39
N ASN A 99 23.93 19.89 -7.54
CA ASN A 99 24.70 20.67 -6.54
C ASN A 99 24.19 20.87 -5.09
N LYS A 100 24.80 20.05 -4.20
CA LYS A 100 25.48 20.32 -2.90
C LYS A 100 24.83 21.23 -1.84
N SER A 101 24.61 20.66 -0.64
CA SER A 101 25.23 21.08 0.65
C SER A 101 24.92 20.08 1.77
N LYS A 102 25.88 19.88 2.68
CA LYS A 102 26.02 18.86 3.74
C LYS A 102 25.01 19.00 4.89
N GLU A 103 24.49 17.88 5.42
CA GLU A 103 24.52 17.57 6.87
C GLU A 103 24.14 16.10 7.17
N ASN A 104 24.77 15.56 8.22
CA ASN A 104 24.84 14.15 8.61
C ASN A 104 23.49 13.52 9.02
N SER A 105 23.23 12.28 8.57
CA SER A 105 22.53 11.23 9.35
C SER A 105 22.65 9.84 8.68
N PRO A 106 22.56 8.73 9.44
CA PRO A 106 23.16 7.44 9.09
C PRO A 106 22.29 6.57 8.17
N SER A 107 22.93 6.04 7.12
CA SER A 107 22.68 4.77 6.42
C SER A 107 21.24 4.18 6.49
N ARG A 108 20.34 4.67 5.63
CA ARG A 108 19.14 3.94 5.18
C ARG A 108 19.51 3.04 3.99
N GLN A 109 20.14 1.91 4.25
CA GLN A 109 20.18 0.81 3.28
C GLN A 109 18.79 0.18 3.31
N ASN A 110 17.97 0.40 2.27
CA ASN A 110 16.77 -0.37 1.83
C ASN A 110 15.76 0.47 1.01
N SER A 111 15.96 1.79 0.81
CA SER A 111 14.89 2.73 0.43
C SER A 111 14.91 3.28 -1.01
N ALA A 112 15.63 2.67 -1.95
CA ALA A 112 15.77 3.26 -3.29
C ALA A 112 14.50 3.14 -4.17
N ASP A 113 13.64 2.17 -3.91
CA ASP A 113 12.50 1.86 -4.80
C ASP A 113 11.14 2.31 -4.26
N ASN A 114 11.01 2.57 -2.95
CA ASN A 114 9.74 2.91 -2.32
C ASN A 114 9.47 4.42 -2.38
N LEU A 115 8.34 4.77 -2.97
CA LEU A 115 7.91 6.16 -3.14
C LEU A 115 7.37 6.82 -1.86
N VAL A 116 7.09 6.04 -0.81
CA VAL A 116 6.42 6.49 0.43
C VAL A 116 7.26 6.09 1.64
N ASP A 117 7.30 6.92 2.69
CA ASP A 117 7.94 6.54 3.96
C ASP A 117 7.18 5.37 4.62
N ASP A 118 7.94 4.41 5.14
CA ASP A 118 7.41 3.18 5.75
C ASP A 118 6.44 3.45 6.90
N GLU A 119 6.59 4.58 7.61
CA GLU A 119 5.69 4.98 8.70
C GLU A 119 4.24 5.27 8.26
N LEU A 120 4.05 5.55 6.96
CA LEU A 120 2.73 5.78 6.36
C LEU A 120 2.08 4.49 5.85
N LEU A 121 2.82 3.38 5.85
CA LEU A 121 2.36 2.11 5.28
C LEU A 121 1.79 1.19 6.36
N PHE A 122 0.76 0.41 5.99
CA PHE A 122 0.28 -0.63 6.86
C PHE A 122 1.24 -1.82 6.79
N ASN A 123 1.80 -2.18 7.95
CA ASN A 123 2.71 -3.30 8.08
C ASN A 123 1.97 -4.65 8.00
N LYS A 124 2.23 -5.40 6.93
CA LYS A 124 1.67 -6.74 6.70
C LYS A 124 2.04 -7.75 7.78
N GLN A 125 3.27 -7.69 8.28
CA GLN A 125 3.77 -8.62 9.30
C GLN A 125 3.02 -8.46 10.62
N VAL A 126 2.80 -7.22 11.07
CA VAL A 126 2.03 -6.92 12.28
C VAL A 126 0.60 -7.50 12.20
N ILE A 127 -0.05 -7.34 11.04
CA ILE A 127 -1.40 -7.89 10.81
C ILE A 127 -1.38 -9.43 10.77
N SER A 128 -0.37 -10.03 10.11
CA SER A 128 -0.20 -11.48 10.03
C SER A 128 0.00 -12.11 11.41
N GLU A 129 0.89 -11.56 12.23
CA GLU A 129 1.16 -12.05 13.59
C GLU A 129 -0.08 -11.93 14.49
N ALA A 130 -0.80 -10.81 14.40
CA ALA A 130 -2.03 -10.61 15.16
C ALA A 130 -3.14 -11.60 14.77
N LEU A 131 -3.22 -11.99 13.49
CA LEU A 131 -4.15 -13.02 13.03
C LEU A 131 -3.73 -14.43 13.49
N GLN A 132 -2.43 -14.75 13.45
CA GLN A 132 -1.91 -16.04 13.92
C GLN A 132 -2.17 -16.25 15.41
N THR A 133 -1.92 -15.23 16.24
CA THR A 133 -2.15 -15.28 17.70
C THR A 133 -3.62 -15.48 18.07
N THR A 134 -4.54 -15.19 17.16
CA THR A 134 -5.99 -15.39 17.35
C THR A 134 -6.52 -16.67 16.70
N GLY A 135 -5.63 -17.52 16.18
CA GLY A 135 -5.98 -18.82 15.61
C GLY A 135 -6.46 -18.78 14.15
N HIS A 136 -6.29 -17.66 13.45
CA HIS A 136 -6.58 -17.58 12.02
C HIS A 136 -5.42 -18.18 11.21
N ASP A 137 -5.76 -18.91 10.14
CA ASP A 137 -4.75 -19.39 9.18
C ASP A 137 -4.28 -18.22 8.29
N THR A 138 -3.02 -17.84 8.45
CA THR A 138 -2.38 -16.76 7.68
C THR A 138 -1.42 -17.26 6.62
N LEU A 139 -1.32 -18.58 6.39
CA LEU A 139 -0.40 -19.13 5.39
C LEU A 139 -0.69 -18.55 4.01
N ALA A 140 -1.98 -18.39 3.68
CA ALA A 140 -2.41 -17.75 2.45
C ALA A 140 -2.05 -16.25 2.39
N LEU A 141 -2.05 -15.52 3.51
CA LEU A 141 -1.74 -14.08 3.54
C LEU A 141 -0.32 -13.79 3.01
N ASN A 142 0.62 -14.69 3.26
CA ASN A 142 2.00 -14.56 2.81
C ASN A 142 2.18 -14.91 1.32
N THR A 143 1.21 -15.58 0.70
CA THR A 143 1.24 -15.85 -0.73
C THR A 143 0.80 -14.60 -1.52
N PRO A 144 1.52 -14.20 -2.60
CA PRO A 144 1.12 -13.08 -3.45
C PRO A 144 -0.32 -13.25 -3.92
N PHE A 145 -1.07 -12.14 -4.03
CA PHE A 145 -2.41 -12.19 -4.59
C PHE A 145 -2.33 -12.67 -6.05
N GLN A 146 -3.02 -13.76 -6.36
CA GLN A 146 -3.18 -14.24 -7.73
C GLN A 146 -4.61 -13.94 -8.16
N SER A 147 -4.77 -12.97 -9.06
CA SER A 147 -6.02 -12.80 -9.77
C SER A 147 -6.25 -14.08 -10.58
N ASN A 148 -7.26 -14.89 -10.25
CA ASN A 148 -7.71 -16.00 -11.10
C ASN A 148 -8.30 -15.53 -12.45
N CYS A 149 -7.89 -14.34 -12.94
CA CYS A 149 -8.20 -13.83 -14.26
C CYS A 149 -7.36 -14.55 -15.33
N ASP A 150 -7.51 -15.86 -15.44
CA ASP A 150 -6.99 -16.66 -16.57
C ASP A 150 -7.67 -16.29 -17.91
N GLY A 151 -8.58 -15.31 -17.90
CA GLY A 151 -9.39 -14.86 -19.04
C GLY A 151 -8.94 -13.58 -19.75
N MET A 152 -7.88 -12.89 -19.31
CA MET A 152 -7.34 -11.74 -20.07
C MET A 152 -5.87 -11.97 -20.42
N LYS A 153 -5.62 -13.03 -21.20
CA LYS A 153 -4.50 -13.00 -22.14
C LYS A 153 -4.78 -11.86 -23.11
N PHE A 154 -4.21 -10.69 -22.86
CA PHE A 154 -4.12 -9.64 -23.86
C PHE A 154 -3.49 -10.28 -25.10
N PHE A 155 -4.29 -10.40 -26.17
CA PHE A 155 -3.82 -10.71 -27.50
C PHE A 155 -2.83 -9.61 -27.89
N LEU A 156 -1.55 -9.83 -27.61
CA LEU A 156 -0.47 -9.19 -28.36
C LEU A 156 -0.48 -9.84 -29.75
N PHE A 157 -1.40 -9.37 -30.59
CA PHE A 157 -1.31 -9.55 -32.03
C PHE A 157 -0.09 -8.76 -32.47
N LYS A 158 1.08 -9.41 -32.48
CA LYS A 158 2.22 -8.92 -33.26
C LYS A 158 1.80 -9.01 -34.73
N SER A 159 1.32 -7.90 -35.27
CA SER A 159 1.32 -7.66 -36.72
C SER A 159 2.76 -7.73 -37.21
N ASN A 160 3.16 -8.88 -37.76
CA ASN A 160 4.33 -8.95 -38.63
C ASN A 160 3.88 -8.38 -39.99
N LEU A 161 4.21 -7.12 -40.22
CA LEU A 161 4.47 -6.61 -41.56
C LEU A 161 5.86 -7.10 -41.97
N ASN A 162 5.90 -8.04 -42.91
CA ASN A 162 6.88 -8.15 -43.98
C ASN A 162 6.30 -9.04 -45.07
#